data_AF-A0A497LM09-F1
#
_entry.id   AF-A0A497LM09-F1
#
_cell.length_a   1.000
_cell.length_b   1.000
_cell.length_c   1.000
_cell.angle_alpha   90.00
_cell.angle_beta   90.00
_cell.angle_gamma   90.00
#
_symmetry.space_group_name_H-M   'P 1'
#
loop_
_entity.id
_entity.type
_entity.pdbx_description
1 polymer ?
#
loop_
_entity_poly.entity_id
_entity_poly.type
_entity_poly.pdbx_seq_one_letter_code
_entity_poly.pdbx_strand_id
1 'polypeptide(L)'
;MIWTPYTAIMFILSLFAIALTAYAVPKAWRIWRRAEKASLEERYELEKAFYLASTVVWLIIISRIVGMGLYWVANESLIPLVPGAMCQWGIHQAGHPFSWIDSIVKLIVIFVYGIWLSLDMVN
;
A
#
# COMPACT_ATOMS: atom_id res chain seq x y z
N MET A 1 16.38 -22.02 2.53
CA MET A 1 14.96 -21.78 2.19
C MET A 1 14.73 -20.28 2.28
N ILE A 2 14.17 -19.63 1.24
CA ILE A 2 13.99 -18.17 1.17
C ILE A 2 12.88 -17.65 2.11
N TRP A 3 12.07 -18.56 2.68
CA TRP A 3 11.03 -18.24 3.67
C TRP A 3 11.62 -17.88 5.03
N THR A 4 11.95 -16.60 5.21
CA THR A 4 12.25 -16.02 6.53
C THR A 4 10.96 -15.48 7.17
N PRO A 5 10.90 -15.34 8.50
CA PRO A 5 9.75 -14.73 9.17
C PRO A 5 9.37 -13.36 8.60
N TYR A 6 10.37 -12.56 8.21
CA TYR A 6 10.16 -11.25 7.58
C TYR A 6 9.48 -11.35 6.22
N THR A 7 9.91 -12.28 5.36
CA THR A 7 9.25 -12.50 4.06
C THR A 7 7.81 -12.99 4.20
N ALA A 8 7.53 -13.82 5.22
CA ALA A 8 6.17 -14.28 5.51
C ALA A 8 5.27 -13.12 5.97
N ILE A 9 5.75 -12.27 6.88
CA ILE A 9 5.01 -11.09 7.34
C ILE A 9 4.73 -10.13 6.18
N MET A 10 5.73 -9.88 5.33
CA MET A 10 5.57 -9.04 4.13
C MET A 10 4.51 -9.58 3.17
N PHE A 11 4.46 -10.91 2.99
CA PHE A 11 3.45 -11.56 2.17
C PHE A 11 2.04 -11.39 2.76
N ILE A 12 1.88 -11.61 4.07
CA ILE A 12 0.60 -11.43 4.78
C ILE A 12 0.13 -9.96 4.69
N LEU A 13 1.01 -9.00 4.94
CA LEU A 13 0.70 -7.57 4.81
C LEU A 13 0.29 -7.20 3.38
N SER A 14 0.91 -7.83 2.38
CA SER A 14 0.57 -7.61 0.97
C SER A 14 -0.83 -8.14 0.64
N LEU A 15 -1.18 -9.34 1.11
CA LEU A 15 -2.53 -9.90 0.95
C LEU A 15 -3.58 -9.04 1.65
N PHE A 16 -3.31 -8.61 2.88
CA PHE A 16 -4.19 -7.73 3.65
C PHE A 16 -4.44 -6.41 2.91
N ALA A 17 -3.39 -5.77 2.41
CA ALA A 17 -3.51 -4.54 1.66
C ALA A 17 -4.29 -4.71 0.34
N ILE A 18 -4.10 -5.83 -0.37
CA ILE A 18 -4.89 -6.14 -1.58
C ILE A 18 -6.38 -6.28 -1.22
N ALA A 19 -6.70 -6.97 -0.13
CA ALA A 19 -8.09 -7.14 0.32
C ALA A 19 -8.75 -5.79 0.69
N LEU A 20 -8.04 -4.93 1.42
CA LEU A 20 -8.53 -3.58 1.75
C LEU A 20 -8.72 -2.71 0.52
N THR A 21 -7.77 -2.71 -0.42
CA THR A 21 -7.90 -1.95 -1.66
C THR A 21 -9.07 -2.47 -2.50
N ALA A 22 -9.25 -3.79 -2.61
CA ALA A 22 -10.38 -4.40 -3.32
C ALA A 22 -11.74 -4.01 -2.71
N TYR A 23 -11.79 -3.80 -1.39
CA TYR A 23 -12.98 -3.30 -0.70
C TYR A 23 -13.22 -1.79 -0.92
N ALA A 24 -12.16 -0.98 -0.86
CA ALA A 24 -12.25 0.48 -0.92
C ALA A 24 -12.52 1.00 -2.35
N VAL A 25 -11.87 0.42 -3.37
CA VAL A 25 -11.92 0.91 -4.76
C VAL A 25 -13.35 0.96 -5.33
N PRO A 26 -14.19 -0.09 -5.23
CA PRO A 26 -15.55 -0.04 -5.75
C PRO A 26 -16.42 1.03 -5.06
N LYS A 27 -16.21 1.23 -3.76
CA LYS A 27 -16.92 2.26 -2.98
C LYS A 27 -16.51 3.66 -3.40
N ALA A 28 -15.20 3.91 -3.50
CA ALA A 28 -14.65 5.18 -3.97
C ALA A 28 -15.15 5.51 -5.39
N TRP A 29 -15.17 4.52 -6.29
CA TRP A 29 -15.67 4.71 -7.65
C TRP A 29 -17.16 5.03 -7.71
N ARG A 30 -17.97 4.38 -6.86
CA ARG A 30 -19.41 4.67 -6.76
C ARG A 30 -19.67 6.08 -6.24
N ILE A 31 -18.91 6.53 -5.24
CA ILE A 31 -19.01 7.89 -4.68
C ILE A 31 -18.67 8.90 -5.77
N TRP A 32 -17.52 8.75 -6.44
CA TRP A 32 -17.09 9.64 -7.51
C TRP A 32 -18.14 9.78 -8.63
N ARG A 33 -18.77 8.67 -9.05
CA ARG A 33 -19.77 8.70 -10.12
C ARG A 33 -21.11 9.32 -9.70
N ARG A 34 -21.47 9.26 -8.41
CA ARG A 34 -22.76 9.74 -7.90
C ARG A 34 -22.70 11.14 -7.28
N ALA A 35 -21.51 11.63 -6.95
CA ALA A 35 -21.31 12.92 -6.30
C ALA A 35 -22.00 14.09 -7.03
N GLU A 36 -21.97 14.11 -8.36
CA GLU A 36 -22.53 15.21 -9.15
C GLU A 36 -24.07 15.15 -9.28
N LYS A 37 -24.68 13.96 -9.15
CA LYS A 37 -26.11 13.73 -9.43
C LYS A 37 -26.96 13.47 -8.18
N ALA A 38 -26.34 13.46 -6.99
CA ALA A 38 -27.00 13.06 -5.76
C ALA A 38 -27.95 14.14 -5.21
N SER A 39 -29.15 13.71 -4.81
CA SER A 39 -30.11 14.51 -4.03
C SER A 39 -29.59 14.76 -2.60
N LEU A 40 -30.24 15.65 -1.86
CA LEU A 40 -29.76 16.10 -0.53
C LEU A 40 -29.66 14.95 0.49
N GLU A 41 -30.58 13.99 0.45
CA GLU A 41 -30.54 12.77 1.28
C GLU A 41 -29.48 11.76 0.80
N GLU A 42 -29.32 11.60 -0.52
CA GLU A 42 -28.29 10.73 -1.07
C GLU A 42 -26.87 11.24 -0.80
N ARG A 43 -26.69 12.56 -0.67
CA ARG A 43 -25.40 13.18 -0.29
C ARG A 43 -24.98 12.76 1.11
N TYR A 44 -25.90 12.70 2.06
CA TYR A 44 -25.60 12.30 3.44
C TYR A 44 -25.13 10.85 3.54
N GLU A 45 -25.76 9.93 2.80
CA GLU A 45 -25.33 8.54 2.74
C GLU A 45 -24.00 8.37 1.97
N LEU A 46 -23.75 9.18 0.94
CA LEU A 46 -22.45 9.23 0.26
C LEU A 46 -21.33 9.69 1.20
N GLU A 47 -21.60 10.67 2.05
CA GLU A 47 -20.61 11.24 2.98
C GLU A 47 -20.18 10.21 4.04
N LYS A 48 -21.14 9.47 4.63
CA LYS A 48 -20.81 8.35 5.52
C LYS A 48 -19.94 7.28 4.84
N ALA A 49 -20.29 6.93 3.60
CA ALA A 49 -19.52 5.97 2.82
C ALA A 49 -18.11 6.49 2.50
N PHE A 50 -17.96 7.80 2.31
CA PHE A 50 -16.70 8.47 2.07
C PHE A 50 -15.81 8.46 3.32
N TYR A 51 -16.33 8.80 4.51
CA TYR A 51 -15.57 8.68 5.76
C TYR A 51 -15.08 7.24 6.03
N LEU A 52 -15.92 6.23 5.75
CA LEU A 52 -15.52 4.83 5.86
C LEU A 52 -14.40 4.50 4.86
N ALA A 53 -14.51 4.96 3.61
CA ALA A 53 -13.47 4.77 2.61
C ALA A 53 -12.16 5.44 3.01
N SER A 54 -12.21 6.70 3.49
CA SER A 54 -11.05 7.44 3.98
C SER A 54 -10.36 6.70 5.14
N THR A 55 -11.11 6.20 6.10
CA THR A 55 -10.56 5.40 7.22
C THR A 55 -9.84 4.13 6.72
N VAL A 56 -10.40 3.45 5.71
CA VAL A 56 -9.73 2.29 5.10
C VAL A 56 -8.45 2.70 4.38
N VAL A 57 -8.44 3.84 3.67
CA VAL A 57 -7.22 4.36 3.04
C VAL A 57 -6.14 4.72 4.06
N TRP A 58 -6.51 5.31 5.22
CA TRP A 58 -5.61 5.53 6.34
C TRP A 58 -4.96 4.23 6.84
N LEU A 59 -5.74 3.15 6.98
CA LEU A 59 -5.19 1.85 7.35
C LEU A 59 -4.23 1.30 6.28
N ILE A 60 -4.57 1.47 4.99
CA ILE A 60 -3.70 1.06 3.89
C ILE A 60 -2.37 1.82 3.94
N ILE A 61 -2.38 3.15 4.05
CA ILE A 61 -1.13 3.93 4.03
C ILE A 61 -0.22 3.59 5.21
N ILE A 62 -0.78 3.44 6.42
CA ILE A 62 -0.01 3.02 7.61
C ILE A 62 0.61 1.64 7.37
N SER A 63 -0.16 0.69 6.84
CA SER A 63 0.36 -0.66 6.52
C SER A 63 1.48 -0.62 5.48
N ARG A 64 1.44 0.31 4.51
CA ARG A 64 2.48 0.48 3.49
C ARG A 64 3.74 1.12 4.04
N ILE A 65 3.64 2.11 4.93
CA ILE A 65 4.79 2.71 5.61
C ILE A 65 5.52 1.65 6.45
N VAL A 66 4.76 0.88 7.25
CA VAL A 66 5.33 -0.24 8.04
C VAL A 66 5.93 -1.30 7.12
N GLY A 67 5.23 -1.68 6.06
CA GLY A 67 5.71 -2.64 5.07
C GLY A 67 6.99 -2.18 4.36
N MET A 68 7.16 -0.88 4.13
CA MET A 68 8.39 -0.33 3.55
C MET A 68 9.58 -0.47 4.50
N GLY A 69 9.39 -0.21 5.79
CA GLY A 69 10.44 -0.46 6.79
C GLY A 69 10.81 -1.94 6.88
N LEU A 70 9.80 -2.82 6.94
CA LEU A 70 10.00 -4.27 7.00
C LEU A 70 10.68 -4.83 5.75
N TYR A 71 10.45 -4.23 4.57
CA TYR A 71 11.11 -4.63 3.33
C TYR A 71 12.64 -4.51 3.42
N TRP A 72 13.16 -3.45 4.01
CA TRP A 72 14.60 -3.26 4.18
C TRP A 72 15.19 -4.28 5.16
N VAL A 73 14.50 -4.53 6.27
CA VAL A 73 14.91 -5.57 7.24
C VAL A 73 14.87 -6.96 6.61
N ALA A 74 13.85 -7.25 5.80
CA ALA A 74 13.74 -8.50 5.07
C ALA A 74 14.92 -8.68 4.08
N ASN A 75 15.28 -7.63 3.35
CA ASN A 75 16.45 -7.64 2.47
C ASN A 75 17.74 -7.89 3.26
N GLU A 76 17.95 -7.25 4.40
CA GLU A 76 19.14 -7.50 5.22
C GLU A 76 19.24 -8.98 5.66
N SER A 77 18.11 -9.58 6.05
CA SER A 77 18.05 -11.00 6.41
C SER A 77 18.40 -11.96 5.27
N LEU A 78 18.31 -11.50 4.01
CA LEU A 78 18.60 -12.28 2.80
C LEU A 78 20.08 -12.22 2.38
N ILE A 79 20.90 -11.33 2.97
CA ILE A 79 22.34 -11.19 2.64
C ILE A 79 23.09 -12.52 2.74
N PRO A 80 23.00 -13.29 3.84
CA PRO A 80 23.74 -14.55 3.95
C PRO A 80 23.16 -15.67 3.07
N LEU A 81 21.95 -15.52 2.52
CA LEU A 81 21.31 -16.54 1.67
C LEU A 81 21.62 -16.38 0.18
N VAL A 82 22.00 -15.18 -0.27
CA VAL A 82 22.23 -14.89 -1.69
C VAL A 82 23.74 -14.83 -1.96
N PRO A 83 24.31 -15.77 -2.74
CA PRO A 83 25.74 -15.76 -3.04
C PRO A 83 26.11 -14.51 -3.84
N GLY A 84 27.18 -13.83 -3.43
CA GLY A 84 27.66 -12.59 -4.07
C GLY A 84 27.00 -11.31 -3.57
N ALA A 85 26.02 -11.39 -2.67
CA ALA A 85 25.47 -10.21 -2.00
C ALA A 85 26.33 -9.84 -0.77
N MET A 86 27.13 -8.77 -0.88
CA MET A 86 27.90 -8.23 0.25
C MET A 86 27.09 -7.27 1.13
N CYS A 87 26.00 -6.71 0.60
CA CYS A 87 25.13 -5.74 1.25
C CYS A 87 23.74 -5.75 0.60
N GLN A 88 22.82 -4.92 1.11
CA GLN A 88 21.47 -4.79 0.57
C GLN A 88 21.45 -4.44 -0.93
N TRP A 89 22.43 -3.67 -1.42
CA TRP A 89 22.56 -3.37 -2.85
C TRP A 89 22.76 -4.64 -3.69
N GLY A 90 23.57 -5.58 -3.21
CA GLY A 90 23.82 -6.84 -3.89
C GLY A 90 22.56 -7.69 -4.02
N ILE A 91 21.69 -7.66 -3.02
CA ILE A 91 20.38 -8.34 -3.06
C ILE A 91 19.44 -7.65 -4.04
N HIS A 92 19.44 -6.31 -4.03
CA HIS A 92 18.64 -5.55 -4.98
C HIS A 92 19.07 -5.85 -6.42
N GLN A 93 20.37 -6.02 -6.68
CA GLN A 93 20.85 -6.46 -8.00
C GLN A 93 20.58 -7.93 -8.32
N ALA A 94 20.62 -8.83 -7.34
CA ALA A 94 20.24 -10.22 -7.56
C ALA A 94 18.76 -10.35 -8.00
N GLY A 95 17.89 -9.44 -7.56
CA GLY A 95 16.49 -9.36 -7.95
C GLY A 95 16.18 -8.41 -9.13
N HIS A 96 17.20 -7.86 -9.80
CA HIS A 96 17.01 -6.92 -10.91
C HIS A 96 16.29 -7.62 -12.09
N PRO A 97 15.29 -6.99 -12.74
CA PRO A 97 14.83 -5.59 -12.55
C PRO A 97 13.68 -5.42 -11.54
N PHE A 98 13.03 -6.51 -11.13
CA PHE A 98 11.78 -6.46 -10.38
C PHE A 98 11.93 -5.84 -8.99
N SER A 99 13.07 -6.08 -8.34
CA SER A 99 13.42 -5.49 -7.04
C SER A 99 13.38 -3.96 -7.05
N TRP A 100 13.99 -3.34 -8.07
CA TRP A 100 14.03 -1.89 -8.24
C TRP A 100 12.65 -1.31 -8.56
N ILE A 101 11.92 -1.98 -9.44
CA ILE A 101 10.54 -1.60 -9.78
C ILE A 101 9.68 -1.63 -8.51
N ASP A 102 9.80 -2.69 -7.71
CA ASP A 102 9.07 -2.84 -6.46
C ASP A 102 9.37 -1.72 -5.44
N SER A 103 10.65 -1.35 -5.26
CA SER A 103 11.03 -0.20 -4.42
C SER A 103 10.42 1.12 -4.89
N ILE A 104 10.47 1.38 -6.21
CA ILE A 104 9.92 2.59 -6.81
C ILE A 104 8.40 2.63 -6.64
N VAL A 105 7.72 1.50 -6.92
CA VAL A 105 6.26 1.39 -6.79
C VAL A 105 5.83 1.61 -5.35
N LYS A 106 6.52 1.01 -4.36
CA LYS A 106 6.23 1.23 -2.94
C LYS A 106 6.28 2.71 -2.56
N LEU A 107 7.29 3.43 -3.05
CA LEU A 107 7.45 4.86 -2.79
C LEU A 107 6.33 5.67 -3.46
N ILE A 108 6.08 5.47 -4.75
CA ILE A 108 5.01 6.18 -5.49
C ILE A 108 3.65 5.95 -4.85
N VAL A 109 3.34 4.71 -4.44
CA VAL A 109 2.05 4.36 -3.83
C VAL A 109 1.80 5.15 -2.54
N ILE A 110 2.82 5.35 -1.69
CA ILE A 110 2.70 6.14 -0.47
C ILE A 110 2.35 7.60 -0.82
N PHE A 111 2.99 8.18 -1.83
CA PHE A 111 2.69 9.55 -2.27
C PHE A 111 1.28 9.67 -2.84
N VAL A 112 0.84 8.73 -3.67
CA VAL A 112 -0.51 8.76 -4.26
C VAL A 112 -1.58 8.72 -3.17
N TYR A 113 -1.47 7.80 -2.20
CA TYR A 113 -2.40 7.73 -1.08
C TYR A 113 -2.28 8.97 -0.16
N GLY A 114 -1.07 9.48 0.06
CA GLY A 114 -0.85 10.67 0.89
C GLY A 114 -1.46 11.93 0.28
N ILE A 115 -1.35 12.12 -1.04
CA ILE A 115 -2.00 13.23 -1.76
C ILE A 115 -3.53 13.09 -1.64
N TRP A 116 -4.07 11.90 -1.86
CA TRP A 116 -5.52 11.68 -1.76
C TRP A 116 -6.05 11.99 -0.35
N LEU A 117 -5.36 11.54 0.69
CA LEU A 117 -5.72 11.85 2.08
C LEU A 117 -5.55 13.34 2.44
N SER A 118 -4.55 14.01 1.86
CA SER A 118 -4.40 15.46 2.03
C SER A 118 -5.57 16.21 1.43
N LEU A 119 -6.09 15.77 0.28
CA LEU A 119 -7.29 16.35 -0.33
C LEU A 119 -8.55 16.05 0.50
N ASP A 120 -8.66 14.85 1.05
CA ASP A 120 -9.74 14.46 1.98
C ASP A 120 -9.77 15.35 3.23
N MET A 121 -8.61 15.68 3.82
CA MET A 121 -8.54 16.57 4.99
C MET A 121 -8.92 18.02 4.71
N VAL A 122 -8.82 18.48 3.46
CA VAL A 122 -9.11 19.86 3.05
C VAL A 122 -10.56 20.03 2.61
N ASN A 123 -11.25 18.94 2.29
CA ASN A 123 -12.63 18.92 1.78
C ASN A 123 -13.65 18.82 2.92
#